data_AF-A0A200QCV1-F1
#
_entry.id   AF-A0A200QCV1-F1
#
_cell.length_a   1.000
_cell.length_b   1.000
_cell.length_c   1.000
_cell.angle_alpha   90.00
_cell.angle_beta   90.00
_cell.angle_gamma   90.00
#
_symmetry.space_group_name_H-M   'P 1'
#
loop_
_entity.id
_entity.type
_entity.pdbx_description
1 polymer ?
#
loop_
_entity_poly.entity_id
_entity_poly.type
_entity_poly.pdbx_seq_one_letter_code
_entity_poly.pdbx_strand_id
1 'polypeptide(L)'
;MDEAQEILINSLENSGISLPTGVFTIKDLTQAALVSICAQSLHRIDNSLSFPASLPDSMAERFKICSEISSAVKSLGYRGDMSFHQFLYPSEEDSYKLVRFLVEKLSEESEGGKVADQEASLRAEEDQSKLTSRNRADKVDSPGVDPDTQTIRAGLKVLRLKEEVSEPLNTLGEEVFINGSVDGLPQNHEPAVADVFISGSPESNEEVGSTKNVKELTEDSLDSRNNASGNKESSAQNNDGHVTELQQKLASLRDQSSKLRIKIEDLRSQENILMKDLTEKSSESQHLEVEHELLKKAVEMALDDQHPVDFYIEDLNKQVEARRQNLVELEAQWDAVEKSLLEKKRILEESFYAQNPELLEKLQKMKEFELETEAIRSEIQKREEEHSRLSVELKNQPKVASRKSYIQRITEITRNSRKQDADIERILKETRELQMESNSIQDRLHRTYAVVDETVFRDAKKDPVRRQAYMLLTSIHESFDLVSQKILATDRARREATEQEAKLAKTASHSLNIDKLQADLEAIRKENEFLEQQQLRRQP
;
A
#
# COMPACT_ATOMS: atom_id res chain seq x y z
N MET A 1 41.08 18.80 -16.12
CA MET A 1 40.15 18.99 -15.00
C MET A 1 40.56 20.20 -14.20
N ASP A 2 41.85 20.35 -13.90
CA ASP A 2 42.38 21.46 -13.08
C ASP A 2 42.13 22.86 -13.69
N GLU A 3 42.29 23.04 -15.01
CA GLU A 3 42.03 24.32 -15.71
C GLU A 3 40.58 24.84 -15.54
N ALA A 4 39.59 23.94 -15.53
CA ALA A 4 38.19 24.34 -15.38
C ALA A 4 37.84 24.76 -13.95
N GLN A 5 38.53 24.19 -12.95
CA GLN A 5 38.35 24.54 -11.55
C GLN A 5 38.94 25.92 -11.23
N GLU A 6 40.10 26.23 -11.84
CA GLU A 6 40.76 27.53 -11.73
C GLU A 6 39.89 28.67 -12.32
N ILE A 7 39.24 28.42 -13.46
CA ILE A 7 38.30 29.39 -14.06
C ILE A 7 37.12 29.69 -13.13
N LEU A 8 36.57 28.68 -12.44
CA LEU A 8 35.44 28.87 -11.51
C LEU A 8 35.84 29.68 -10.28
N ILE A 9 37.02 29.43 -9.71
CA ILE A 9 37.54 30.19 -8.57
C ILE A 9 37.77 31.65 -8.95
N ASN A 10 38.43 31.90 -10.09
CA ASN A 10 38.62 33.25 -10.61
C ASN A 10 37.27 33.96 -10.88
N SER A 11 36.25 33.22 -11.32
CA SER A 11 34.91 33.77 -11.54
C SER A 11 34.19 34.16 -10.24
N LEU A 12 34.39 33.39 -9.16
CA LEU A 12 33.89 33.75 -7.82
C LEU A 12 34.55 35.03 -7.29
N GLU A 13 35.87 35.16 -7.45
CA GLU A 13 36.61 36.37 -7.04
C GLU A 13 36.16 37.60 -7.83
N ASN A 14 35.99 37.46 -9.15
CA ASN A 14 35.46 38.51 -10.02
C ASN A 14 34.02 38.92 -9.67
N SER A 15 33.25 37.99 -9.08
CA SER A 15 31.88 38.25 -8.59
C SER A 15 31.86 38.90 -7.19
N GLY A 16 33.03 39.24 -6.62
CA GLY A 16 33.16 39.96 -5.35
C GLY A 16 32.99 39.10 -4.10
N ILE A 17 33.21 37.79 -4.20
CA ILE A 17 33.19 36.85 -3.06
C ILE A 17 34.60 36.79 -2.45
N SER A 18 34.69 37.00 -1.14
CA SER A 18 35.94 36.94 -0.40
C SER A 18 36.27 35.50 -0.04
N LEU A 19 37.31 34.94 -0.68
CA LEU A 19 37.85 33.62 -0.38
C LEU A 19 38.89 33.69 0.76
N PRO A 20 38.92 32.73 1.69
CA PRO A 20 39.97 32.67 2.72
C PRO A 20 41.34 32.32 2.11
N THR A 21 42.41 32.91 2.64
CA THR A 21 43.79 32.76 2.15
C THR A 21 44.23 31.30 2.04
N GLY A 22 44.54 30.83 0.82
CA GLY A 22 45.12 29.50 0.55
C GLY A 22 44.26 28.54 -0.28
N VAL A 23 43.09 28.96 -0.78
CA VAL A 23 42.23 28.14 -1.65
C VAL A 23 42.55 28.42 -3.12
N PHE A 24 43.27 27.51 -3.78
CA PHE A 24 43.61 27.63 -5.22
C PHE A 24 42.89 26.58 -6.07
N THR A 25 42.30 25.56 -5.45
CA THR A 25 41.58 24.49 -6.12
C THR A 25 40.36 24.09 -5.31
N ILE A 26 39.33 23.54 -5.96
CA ILE A 26 38.07 23.12 -5.30
C ILE A 26 38.31 22.04 -4.23
N LYS A 27 39.44 21.33 -4.31
CA LYS A 27 39.94 20.38 -3.30
C LYS A 27 40.34 21.03 -1.98
N ASP A 28 40.71 22.31 -1.99
CA ASP A 28 41.17 23.05 -0.81
C ASP A 28 40.02 23.75 -0.05
N LEU A 29 38.78 23.59 -0.54
CA LEU A 29 37.59 24.18 0.08
C LEU A 29 37.25 23.46 1.38
N THR A 30 37.67 24.06 2.49
CA THR A 30 37.25 23.65 3.84
C THR A 30 35.75 23.90 4.04
N GLN A 31 35.15 23.18 5.00
CA GLN A 31 33.73 23.32 5.37
C GLN A 31 33.33 24.79 5.61
N ALA A 32 34.20 25.54 6.31
CA ALA A 32 33.99 26.96 6.59
C ALA A 32 34.06 27.82 5.34
N ALA A 33 35.00 27.54 4.42
CA ALA A 33 35.12 28.26 3.17
C ALA A 33 33.89 28.05 2.28
N LEU A 34 33.42 26.80 2.14
CA LEU A 34 32.25 26.49 1.31
C LEU A 34 30.96 27.16 1.81
N VAL A 35 30.73 27.13 3.13
CA VAL A 35 29.58 27.80 3.75
C VAL A 35 29.66 29.31 3.59
N SER A 36 30.85 29.89 3.75
CA SER A 36 31.08 31.32 3.55
C SER A 36 30.83 31.76 2.11
N ILE A 37 31.33 30.99 1.12
CA ILE A 37 31.10 31.24 -0.30
C ILE A 37 29.61 31.19 -0.61
N CYS A 38 28.90 30.15 -0.15
CA CYS A 38 27.47 30.02 -0.40
C CYS A 38 26.67 31.15 0.27
N ALA A 39 26.99 31.53 1.50
CA ALA A 39 26.36 32.65 2.18
C ALA A 39 26.56 33.97 1.43
N GLN A 40 27.79 34.23 0.95
CA GLN A 40 28.12 35.44 0.19
C GLN A 40 27.45 35.44 -1.20
N SER A 41 27.45 34.32 -1.91
CA SER A 41 26.75 34.15 -3.19
C SER A 41 25.24 34.35 -3.04
N LEU A 42 24.63 33.75 -2.01
CA LEU A 42 23.19 33.86 -1.76
C LEU A 42 22.79 35.29 -1.40
N HIS A 43 23.59 36.00 -0.60
CA HIS A 43 23.32 37.39 -0.28
C HIS A 43 23.41 38.31 -1.50
N ARG A 44 24.26 37.96 -2.47
CA ARG A 44 24.37 38.71 -3.74
C ARG A 44 23.18 38.45 -4.66
N ILE A 45 22.72 37.20 -4.74
CA ILE A 45 21.58 36.79 -5.56
C ILE A 45 20.25 37.25 -4.95
N ASP A 46 20.13 37.16 -3.63
CA ASP A 46 18.95 37.56 -2.90
C ASP A 46 19.35 38.36 -1.66
N ASN A 47 19.26 39.68 -1.79
CA ASN A 47 19.61 40.63 -0.73
C ASN A 47 18.71 40.50 0.52
N SER A 48 17.63 39.69 0.45
CA SER A 48 16.77 39.39 1.60
C SER A 48 17.29 38.26 2.50
N LEU A 49 18.24 37.46 2.01
CA LEU A 49 18.81 36.33 2.73
C LEU A 49 20.17 36.71 3.35
N SER A 50 20.23 36.73 4.69
CA SER A 50 21.46 36.98 5.44
C SER A 50 21.83 35.74 6.26
N PHE A 51 22.99 35.16 5.94
CA PHE A 51 23.55 34.01 6.64
C PHE A 51 24.86 34.38 7.32
N PRO A 52 25.20 33.77 8.47
CA PRO A 52 26.47 34.01 9.12
C PRO A 52 27.63 33.50 8.24
N ALA A 53 28.62 34.36 8.00
CA ALA A 53 29.77 34.06 7.14
C ALA A 53 30.75 33.02 7.74
N SER A 54 30.51 32.57 8.99
CA SER A 54 31.31 31.60 9.73
C SER A 54 30.45 30.54 10.38
N LEU A 55 30.91 29.29 10.37
CA LEU A 55 30.28 28.17 11.06
C LEU A 55 30.35 28.37 12.60
N PRO A 56 29.23 28.30 13.33
CA PRO A 56 29.23 28.37 14.81
C PRO A 56 29.85 27.12 15.44
N ASP A 57 30.32 27.19 16.69
CA ASP A 57 30.97 26.06 17.37
C ASP A 57 29.99 24.94 17.78
N SER A 58 28.71 25.26 17.91
CA SER A 58 27.66 24.30 18.27
C SER A 58 27.22 23.47 17.06
N MET A 59 27.33 22.14 17.16
CA MET A 59 26.90 21.23 16.08
C MET A 59 25.42 21.38 15.71
N ALA A 60 24.55 21.64 16.68
CA ALA A 60 23.12 21.84 16.43
C ALA A 60 22.86 23.09 15.56
N GLU A 61 23.62 24.16 15.77
CA GLU A 61 23.52 25.39 14.98
C GLU A 61 24.13 25.20 13.58
N ARG A 62 25.22 24.43 13.46
CA ARG A 62 25.78 24.04 12.16
C ARG A 62 24.77 23.28 11.30
N PHE A 63 24.05 22.32 11.87
CA PHE A 63 23.00 21.60 11.15
C PHE A 63 21.89 22.54 10.67
N LYS A 64 21.44 23.46 11.53
CA LYS A 64 20.38 24.42 11.19
C LYS A 64 20.80 25.34 10.04
N ILE A 65 21.96 25.98 10.14
CA ILE A 65 22.47 26.91 9.12
C ILE A 65 22.70 26.18 7.79
N CYS A 66 23.37 25.03 7.80
CA CYS A 66 23.59 24.26 6.58
C CYS A 66 22.29 23.77 5.94
N SER A 67 21.25 23.48 6.74
CA SER A 67 19.93 23.11 6.23
C SER A 67 19.18 24.29 5.63
N GLU A 68 19.31 25.48 6.21
CA GLU A 68 18.73 26.72 5.68
C GLU A 68 19.41 27.14 4.37
N ILE A 69 20.74 27.13 4.32
CA ILE A 69 21.52 27.38 3.09
C ILE A 69 21.15 26.35 2.00
N SER A 70 21.04 25.07 2.36
CA SER A 70 20.61 24.02 1.41
C SER A 70 19.23 24.30 0.81
N SER A 71 18.31 24.83 1.63
CA SER A 71 16.95 25.16 1.19
C SER A 71 16.95 26.40 0.29
N ALA A 72 17.74 27.42 0.62
CA ALA A 72 17.90 28.61 -0.21
C ALA A 72 18.51 28.30 -1.59
N VAL A 73 19.56 27.47 -1.64
CA VAL A 73 20.14 27.05 -2.92
C VAL A 73 19.16 26.20 -3.74
N LYS A 74 18.34 25.36 -3.09
CA LYS A 74 17.26 24.63 -3.76
C LYS A 74 16.19 25.55 -4.33
N SER A 75 15.79 26.61 -3.61
CA SER A 75 14.82 27.58 -4.14
C SER A 75 15.34 28.36 -5.34
N LEU A 76 16.66 28.50 -5.51
CA LEU A 76 17.27 29.08 -6.72
C LEU A 76 17.26 28.14 -7.94
N GLY A 77 16.77 26.90 -7.79
CA GLY A 77 16.63 25.95 -8.89
C GLY A 77 17.76 24.94 -9.03
N TYR A 78 18.58 24.75 -7.99
CA TYR A 78 19.61 23.70 -8.00
C TYR A 78 18.98 22.31 -8.14
N ARG A 79 19.38 21.56 -9.18
CA ARG A 79 18.80 20.25 -9.53
C ARG A 79 19.46 19.04 -8.87
N GLY A 80 20.53 19.25 -8.10
CA GLY A 80 21.22 18.18 -7.37
C GLY A 80 20.67 17.94 -5.96
N ASP A 81 21.00 16.79 -5.38
CA ASP A 81 20.62 16.44 -4.01
C ASP A 81 21.38 17.30 -2.99
N MET A 82 20.76 18.42 -2.57
CA MET A 82 21.31 19.31 -1.55
C MET A 82 20.78 18.96 -0.16
N SER A 83 21.68 18.63 0.77
CA SER A 83 21.36 18.48 2.20
C SER A 83 22.47 19.06 3.06
N PHE A 84 22.22 19.24 4.36
CA PHE A 84 23.24 19.74 5.29
C PHE A 84 24.55 18.91 5.25
N HIS A 85 24.46 17.62 4.89
CA HIS A 85 25.59 16.71 4.81
C HIS A 85 26.64 17.20 3.79
N GLN A 86 26.20 17.86 2.72
CA GLN A 86 27.08 18.36 1.68
C GLN A 86 28.02 19.48 2.16
N PHE A 87 27.60 20.22 3.18
CA PHE A 87 28.37 21.30 3.78
C PHE A 87 29.24 20.82 4.94
N LEU A 88 28.76 19.82 5.71
CA LEU A 88 29.51 19.23 6.81
C LEU A 88 30.57 18.23 6.33
N TYR A 89 30.36 17.59 5.19
CA TYR A 89 31.30 16.63 4.58
C TYR A 89 31.41 16.91 3.08
N PRO A 90 32.09 17.99 2.69
CA PRO A 90 32.18 18.40 1.30
C PRO A 90 32.92 17.35 0.46
N SER A 91 32.21 16.83 -0.55
CA SER A 91 32.79 16.02 -1.63
C SER A 91 33.28 16.94 -2.75
N GLU A 92 34.39 16.59 -3.39
CA GLU A 92 34.97 17.39 -4.49
C GLU A 92 33.97 17.58 -5.65
N GLU A 93 33.29 16.51 -6.07
CA GLU A 93 32.36 16.55 -7.19
C GLU A 93 31.13 17.43 -6.91
N ASP A 94 30.63 17.37 -5.69
CA ASP A 94 29.41 18.07 -5.32
C ASP A 94 29.68 19.52 -4.94
N SER A 95 30.86 19.81 -4.36
CA SER A 95 31.37 21.17 -4.20
C SER A 95 31.60 21.84 -5.55
N TYR A 96 32.14 21.11 -6.54
CA TYR A 96 32.30 21.59 -7.90
C TYR A 96 30.97 21.93 -8.58
N LYS A 97 29.98 21.01 -8.51
CA LYS A 97 28.64 21.24 -9.08
C LYS A 97 27.95 22.45 -8.42
N LEU A 98 28.08 22.57 -7.10
CA LEU A 98 27.51 23.68 -6.34
C LEU A 98 28.15 25.02 -6.70
N VAL A 99 29.49 25.10 -6.69
CA VAL A 99 30.22 26.32 -7.06
C VAL A 99 29.92 26.72 -8.51
N ARG A 100 29.91 25.76 -9.45
CA ARG A 100 29.56 26.03 -10.85
C ARG A 100 28.17 26.64 -10.99
N PHE A 101 27.18 26.08 -10.28
CA PHE A 101 25.81 26.60 -10.29
C PHE A 101 25.72 28.00 -9.70
N LEU A 102 26.43 28.27 -8.60
CA LEU A 102 26.45 29.60 -8.00
C LEU A 102 27.09 30.64 -8.92
N VAL A 103 28.19 30.29 -9.60
CA VAL A 103 28.85 31.17 -10.59
C VAL A 103 27.92 31.45 -11.78
N GLU A 104 27.20 30.44 -12.27
CA GLU A 104 26.21 30.59 -13.33
C GLU A 104 25.11 31.58 -12.92
N LYS A 105 24.56 31.44 -11.71
CA LYS A 105 23.53 32.33 -11.18
C LYS A 105 24.03 33.76 -10.90
N LEU A 106 25.26 33.91 -10.42
CA LEU A 106 25.89 35.23 -10.24
C LEU A 106 26.16 35.93 -11.58
N SER A 107 26.49 35.16 -12.63
CA SER A 107 26.71 35.69 -13.98
C SER A 107 25.38 36.10 -14.65
N GLU A 108 24.31 35.32 -14.44
CA GLU A 108 22.97 35.65 -14.93
C GLU A 108 22.39 36.93 -14.32
N GLU A 109 22.73 37.27 -13.07
CA GLU A 109 22.32 38.54 -12.46
C GLU A 109 23.19 39.74 -12.87
N SER A 110 24.45 39.51 -13.25
CA SER A 110 25.29 40.55 -13.86
C SER A 110 24.77 40.98 -15.23
N GLU A 111 24.12 40.07 -15.96
CA GLU A 111 23.47 40.32 -17.25
C GLU A 111 21.97 40.59 -17.04
N GLY A 112 21.66 41.78 -16.54
CA GLY A 112 20.29 42.21 -16.27
C GLY A 112 19.36 42.15 -17.48
N GLY A 113 18.46 41.17 -17.48
CA GLY A 113 17.08 41.31 -17.95
C GLY A 113 16.81 41.03 -19.43
N LYS A 114 16.13 39.89 -19.70
CA LYS A 114 14.96 39.83 -20.59
C LYS A 114 14.23 38.48 -20.46
N VAL A 115 12.94 38.60 -20.16
CA VAL A 115 11.91 37.55 -20.17
C VAL A 115 11.71 37.01 -21.58
N ALA A 116 11.61 35.68 -21.74
CA ALA A 116 10.78 35.06 -22.79
C ALA A 116 10.47 33.59 -22.46
N ASP A 117 9.18 33.29 -22.43
CA ASP A 117 8.57 31.97 -22.48
C ASP A 117 8.76 31.28 -23.85
N GLN A 118 8.63 29.95 -23.80
CA GLN A 118 8.20 29.00 -24.85
C GLN A 118 9.16 28.55 -25.99
N GLU A 119 9.25 27.21 -26.03
CA GLU A 119 9.35 26.29 -27.17
C GLU A 119 10.47 26.39 -28.23
N ALA A 120 11.11 25.22 -28.43
CA ALA A 120 11.35 24.54 -29.71
C ALA A 120 12.81 24.16 -30.03
N SER A 121 12.91 23.03 -30.74
CA SER A 121 14.06 22.44 -31.44
C SER A 121 15.15 21.79 -30.57
N LEU A 122 15.28 20.47 -30.46
CA LEU A 122 15.48 19.48 -31.56
C LEU A 122 16.42 19.99 -32.66
N ARG A 123 17.70 19.60 -32.57
CA ARG A 123 18.51 18.90 -33.60
C ARG A 123 19.99 19.27 -33.46
N ALA A 124 20.84 18.26 -33.32
CA ALA A 124 21.88 17.93 -34.30
C ALA A 124 22.79 16.83 -33.71
N GLU A 125 22.48 15.56 -34.01
CA GLU A 125 23.52 14.55 -34.19
C GLU A 125 23.44 14.10 -35.66
N GLU A 126 24.45 14.46 -36.44
CA GLU A 126 24.76 13.84 -37.73
C GLU A 126 26.27 13.62 -37.79
N ASP A 127 26.64 12.35 -37.91
CA ASP A 127 27.73 11.78 -38.72
C ASP A 127 28.23 10.49 -38.06
N GLN A 128 28.41 9.33 -38.70
CA GLN A 128 28.49 9.03 -40.13
C GLN A 128 28.16 7.55 -40.38
N SER A 129 27.52 7.34 -41.52
CA SER A 129 27.13 6.08 -42.15
C SER A 129 28.29 5.22 -42.67
N LYS A 130 28.09 3.89 -42.71
CA LYS A 130 28.19 2.97 -43.88
C LYS A 130 28.85 1.62 -43.52
N LEU A 131 28.12 0.52 -43.70
CA LEU A 131 28.45 -0.47 -44.75
C LEU A 131 27.32 -1.52 -44.95
N THR A 132 26.81 -1.55 -46.18
CA THR A 132 26.40 -2.71 -46.99
C THR A 132 25.36 -3.73 -46.48
N SER A 133 24.21 -3.70 -47.16
CA SER A 133 23.25 -4.78 -47.33
C SER A 133 23.85 -6.02 -48.01
N ARG A 134 23.49 -7.25 -47.56
CA ARG A 134 23.00 -8.33 -48.45
C ARG A 134 22.42 -9.55 -47.70
N ASN A 135 21.14 -9.81 -47.98
CA ASN A 135 20.47 -11.10 -48.21
C ASN A 135 20.20 -12.14 -47.10
N ARG A 136 18.88 -12.28 -46.84
CA ARG A 136 18.01 -13.44 -47.16
C ARG A 136 17.86 -14.58 -46.13
N ALA A 137 16.62 -14.64 -45.62
CA ALA A 137 15.77 -15.79 -45.28
C ALA A 137 16.34 -16.91 -44.39
N ASP A 138 15.72 -17.12 -43.23
CA ASP A 138 14.95 -18.35 -43.03
C ASP A 138 13.87 -18.16 -41.94
N LYS A 139 12.86 -19.03 -42.04
CA LYS A 139 11.50 -18.93 -41.52
C LYS A 139 11.33 -20.03 -40.47
N VAL A 140 10.95 -19.70 -39.22
CA VAL A 140 10.38 -20.68 -38.26
C VAL A 140 9.37 -19.99 -37.32
N ASP A 141 8.10 -20.36 -37.52
CA ASP A 141 6.97 -20.61 -36.61
C ASP A 141 6.56 -19.68 -35.43
N SER A 142 5.38 -19.06 -35.65
CA SER A 142 4.15 -19.15 -34.82
C SER A 142 4.05 -18.30 -33.52
N PRO A 143 2.82 -17.91 -33.08
CA PRO A 143 2.37 -16.52 -33.13
C PRO A 143 2.38 -15.84 -31.75
N GLY A 144 2.85 -14.59 -31.74
CA GLY A 144 2.74 -13.69 -30.60
C GLY A 144 1.33 -13.12 -30.46
N VAL A 145 0.80 -13.25 -29.25
CA VAL A 145 -0.46 -12.69 -28.76
C VAL A 145 -0.37 -11.16 -28.70
N ASP A 146 -1.42 -10.51 -29.20
CA ASP A 146 -1.67 -9.07 -29.17
C ASP A 146 -1.77 -8.54 -27.72
N PRO A 147 -1.11 -7.44 -27.34
CA PRO A 147 -1.18 -6.90 -25.98
C PRO A 147 -2.23 -5.81 -25.90
N ASP A 148 -3.49 -6.17 -25.61
CA ASP A 148 -4.55 -5.18 -25.41
C ASP A 148 -5.30 -5.42 -24.09
N THR A 149 -4.60 -5.17 -22.98
CA THR A 149 -5.15 -5.24 -21.60
C THR A 149 -5.45 -3.86 -20.99
N GLN A 150 -5.35 -2.79 -21.78
CA GLN A 150 -5.62 -1.43 -21.28
C GLN A 150 -7.08 -0.97 -21.51
N THR A 151 -7.80 -1.60 -22.44
CA THR A 151 -9.18 -1.22 -22.80
C THR A 151 -10.22 -1.81 -21.84
N ILE A 152 -9.97 -2.97 -21.23
CA ILE A 152 -10.91 -3.63 -20.29
C ILE A 152 -10.93 -2.93 -18.92
N ARG A 153 -9.86 -2.20 -18.56
CA ARG A 153 -9.78 -1.47 -17.28
C ARG A 153 -10.60 -0.17 -17.26
N ALA A 154 -10.96 0.36 -18.43
CA ALA A 154 -11.75 1.60 -18.54
C ALA A 154 -13.27 1.35 -18.44
N GLY A 155 -13.76 0.17 -18.82
CA GLY A 155 -15.19 -0.17 -18.78
C GLY A 155 -15.75 -0.48 -17.37
N LEU A 156 -14.89 -0.86 -16.43
CA LEU A 156 -15.30 -1.27 -15.07
C LEU A 156 -15.35 -0.12 -14.04
N LYS A 157 -15.07 1.12 -14.44
CA LYS A 157 -15.03 2.28 -13.53
C LYS A 157 -16.32 3.10 -13.45
N VAL A 158 -17.33 2.82 -14.27
CA VAL A 158 -18.54 3.65 -14.36
C VAL A 158 -19.64 3.25 -13.37
N LEU A 159 -19.54 2.11 -12.68
CA LEU A 159 -20.54 1.68 -11.69
C LEU A 159 -19.97 1.66 -10.26
N ARG A 160 -19.44 2.79 -9.80
CA ARG A 160 -19.05 2.97 -8.39
C ARG A 160 -19.51 4.31 -7.83
N LEU A 161 -20.77 4.33 -7.39
CA LEU A 161 -21.39 5.22 -6.41
C LEU A 161 -22.48 4.36 -5.76
N LYS A 162 -22.75 4.31 -4.45
CA LYS A 162 -22.25 4.94 -3.22
C LYS A 162 -22.90 4.06 -2.15
N GLU A 163 -22.13 3.52 -1.21
CA GLU A 163 -22.72 2.98 0.01
C GLU A 163 -21.86 3.48 1.16
N GLU A 164 -22.47 4.38 1.94
CA GLU A 164 -21.88 5.01 3.10
C GLU A 164 -21.76 3.99 4.23
N VAL A 165 -20.56 3.91 4.78
CA VAL A 165 -20.22 3.16 5.98
C VAL A 165 -20.78 3.88 7.20
N SER A 166 -21.47 3.16 8.08
CA SER A 166 -21.54 3.46 9.50
C SER A 166 -21.23 2.19 10.28
N GLU A 167 -20.32 2.33 11.24
CA GLU A 167 -19.62 1.29 12.00
C GLU A 167 -20.52 0.46 12.94
N PRO A 168 -20.09 -0.75 13.34
CA PRO A 168 -20.88 -1.68 14.15
C PRO A 168 -20.73 -1.43 15.66
N LEU A 169 -21.80 -1.71 16.40
CA LEU A 169 -21.81 -1.73 17.86
C LEU A 169 -22.04 -3.17 18.35
N ASN A 170 -21.17 -3.57 19.28
CA ASN A 170 -21.10 -4.89 19.90
C ASN A 170 -22.26 -5.18 20.88
N THR A 171 -22.62 -6.48 20.92
CA THR A 171 -23.04 -7.30 22.08
C THR A 171 -24.28 -6.92 22.89
N LEU A 172 -25.32 -7.76 22.90
CA LEU A 172 -25.61 -8.79 23.93
C LEU A 172 -27.05 -9.32 23.80
N GLY A 173 -27.22 -10.63 24.02
CA GLY A 173 -28.35 -11.19 24.78
C GLY A 173 -29.65 -11.44 24.02
N GLU A 174 -29.83 -12.70 23.62
CA GLU A 174 -31.13 -13.34 23.43
C GLU A 174 -32.01 -13.17 24.68
N GLU A 175 -33.28 -12.80 24.49
CA GLU A 175 -34.41 -13.41 25.20
C GLU A 175 -35.73 -12.98 24.50
N VAL A 176 -36.33 -13.93 23.79
CA VAL A 176 -37.62 -13.78 23.09
C VAL A 176 -38.73 -14.15 24.08
N PHE A 177 -39.47 -13.15 24.53
CA PHE A 177 -40.77 -13.31 25.21
C PHE A 177 -41.87 -13.41 24.14
N ILE A 178 -42.51 -14.58 24.01
CA ILE A 178 -43.81 -14.73 23.35
C ILE A 178 -44.83 -15.06 24.43
N ASN A 179 -45.63 -14.05 24.81
CA ASN A 179 -46.88 -14.25 25.53
C ASN A 179 -48.02 -14.39 24.50
N GLY A 180 -48.51 -15.61 24.31
CA GLY A 180 -49.80 -15.88 23.69
C GLY A 180 -50.84 -16.16 24.78
N SER A 181 -51.94 -15.41 24.78
CA SER A 181 -53.16 -15.77 25.49
C SER A 181 -54.26 -16.09 24.48
N VAL A 182 -54.81 -17.29 24.64
CA VAL A 182 -55.92 -17.90 23.92
C VAL A 182 -57.25 -17.41 24.50
N ASP A 183 -58.27 -17.22 23.65
CA ASP A 183 -59.63 -17.69 23.96
C ASP A 183 -60.54 -17.74 22.71
N GLY A 184 -61.41 -18.77 22.64
CA GLY A 184 -61.98 -19.30 21.40
C GLY A 184 -63.51 -19.28 21.24
N LEU A 185 -63.91 -19.54 19.97
CA LEU A 185 -65.14 -20.17 19.41
C LEU A 185 -66.55 -19.57 19.75
N PRO A 186 -67.66 -19.93 19.03
CA PRO A 186 -67.83 -20.61 17.72
C PRO A 186 -68.97 -20.05 16.81
N GLN A 187 -69.09 -20.63 15.59
CA GLN A 187 -70.33 -21.13 14.92
C GLN A 187 -70.60 -20.72 13.44
N ASN A 188 -70.66 -21.77 12.61
CA ASN A 188 -71.63 -22.08 11.54
C ASN A 188 -71.68 -21.24 10.26
N HIS A 189 -71.22 -21.81 9.12
CA HIS A 189 -72.05 -22.35 8.02
C HIS A 189 -71.22 -22.51 6.72
N GLU A 190 -71.13 -23.74 6.24
CA GLU A 190 -71.01 -24.09 4.81
C GLU A 190 -72.41 -23.99 4.12
N PRO A 191 -72.58 -24.08 2.77
CA PRO A 191 -71.62 -24.51 1.73
C PRO A 191 -71.64 -23.72 0.39
N ALA A 192 -70.78 -24.16 -0.54
CA ALA A 192 -71.06 -24.42 -1.98
C ALA A 192 -70.37 -23.56 -3.07
N VAL A 193 -69.31 -24.15 -3.63
CA VAL A 193 -68.96 -24.35 -5.07
C VAL A 193 -69.52 -23.42 -6.16
N ALA A 194 -68.62 -22.83 -6.96
CA ALA A 194 -68.36 -23.22 -8.37
C ALA A 194 -67.37 -22.26 -9.08
N ASP A 195 -66.51 -22.88 -9.89
CA ASP A 195 -65.59 -22.46 -10.97
C ASP A 195 -65.70 -21.04 -11.60
N VAL A 196 -64.55 -20.52 -12.07
CA VAL A 196 -64.23 -20.25 -13.50
C VAL A 196 -62.96 -19.36 -13.65
N PHE A 197 -61.90 -19.98 -14.20
CA PHE A 197 -61.03 -19.54 -15.33
C PHE A 197 -60.41 -18.12 -15.46
N ILE A 198 -59.06 -18.12 -15.42
CA ILE A 198 -58.04 -17.65 -16.42
C ILE A 198 -58.02 -16.21 -17.01
N SER A 199 -56.82 -15.60 -16.84
CA SER A 199 -56.09 -14.60 -17.66
C SER A 199 -56.62 -13.17 -17.74
N GLY A 200 -55.79 -12.12 -17.78
CA GLY A 200 -54.34 -12.01 -17.83
C GLY A 200 -53.93 -10.53 -17.73
N SER A 201 -52.69 -10.28 -17.30
CA SER A 201 -52.01 -8.98 -17.41
C SER A 201 -51.70 -8.65 -18.89
N PRO A 202 -51.36 -7.40 -19.27
CA PRO A 202 -50.06 -6.82 -18.91
C PRO A 202 -50.06 -5.33 -18.49
N GLU A 203 -49.30 -5.09 -17.44
CA GLU A 203 -48.17 -4.14 -17.29
C GLU A 203 -48.16 -2.72 -17.89
N SER A 204 -47.46 -1.90 -17.08
CA SER A 204 -46.68 -0.68 -17.34
C SER A 204 -47.39 0.62 -16.92
N ASN A 205 -46.80 1.51 -16.11
CA ASN A 205 -45.45 1.63 -15.57
C ASN A 205 -45.45 2.61 -14.37
N GLU A 206 -44.32 2.60 -13.64
CA GLU A 206 -43.77 3.68 -12.81
C GLU A 206 -44.28 3.88 -11.36
N GLU A 207 -43.59 3.17 -10.47
CA GLU A 207 -42.65 3.70 -9.46
C GLU A 207 -42.98 4.92 -8.56
N VAL A 208 -42.46 4.77 -7.33
CA VAL A 208 -42.23 5.75 -6.24
C VAL A 208 -43.47 6.11 -5.42
N GLY A 209 -43.54 5.97 -4.10
CA GLY A 209 -42.52 5.78 -3.08
C GLY A 209 -42.90 6.64 -1.87
N SER A 210 -43.07 5.97 -0.73
CA SER A 210 -42.87 6.43 0.66
C SER A 210 -43.31 7.84 1.13
N THR A 211 -44.17 7.77 2.16
CA THR A 211 -44.04 8.48 3.46
C THR A 211 -44.08 10.01 3.49
N LYS A 212 -45.20 10.50 4.03
CA LYS A 212 -45.28 11.34 5.24
C LYS A 212 -44.01 12.14 5.59
N ASN A 213 -44.03 13.47 5.40
CA ASN A 213 -44.31 14.40 6.51
C ASN A 213 -44.07 15.89 6.14
N VAL A 214 -45.04 16.71 6.57
CA VAL A 214 -44.90 18.08 7.11
C VAL A 214 -44.68 19.25 6.14
N LYS A 215 -45.75 20.03 5.93
CA LYS A 215 -45.86 21.52 6.09
C LYS A 215 -47.15 21.96 5.38
N GLU A 216 -48.19 22.34 6.11
CA GLU A 216 -48.37 23.64 6.76
C GLU A 216 -48.33 24.81 5.74
N LEU A 217 -49.54 25.28 5.43
CA LEU A 217 -49.95 26.65 5.09
C LEU A 217 -49.11 27.44 4.08
N THR A 218 -49.74 27.82 2.96
CA THR A 218 -49.96 29.25 2.66
C THR A 218 -51.02 29.40 1.57
N GLU A 219 -51.92 30.34 1.86
CA GLU A 219 -52.93 30.91 0.98
C GLU A 219 -52.34 31.60 -0.27
N ASP A 220 -53.26 31.78 -1.21
CA ASP A 220 -53.42 32.93 -2.10
C ASP A 220 -52.89 32.89 -3.55
N SER A 221 -53.92 32.93 -4.42
CA SER A 221 -54.12 33.91 -5.48
C SER A 221 -53.58 33.61 -6.88
N LEU A 222 -54.51 33.17 -7.73
CA LEU A 222 -54.89 33.74 -9.03
C LEU A 222 -53.75 34.26 -9.93
N ASP A 223 -53.58 33.68 -11.12
CA ASP A 223 -54.17 34.28 -12.32
C ASP A 223 -54.07 33.41 -13.60
N SER A 224 -55.21 33.32 -14.29
CA SER A 224 -55.43 33.46 -15.73
C SER A 224 -54.35 33.03 -16.75
N ARG A 225 -54.71 32.17 -17.73
CA ARG A 225 -55.12 32.58 -19.11
C ARG A 225 -55.16 31.43 -20.15
N ASN A 226 -56.36 31.25 -20.72
CA ASN A 226 -56.72 30.94 -22.13
C ASN A 226 -56.67 29.52 -22.76
N ASN A 227 -57.91 29.03 -23.00
CA ASN A 227 -58.57 28.67 -24.27
C ASN A 227 -58.06 27.54 -25.18
N ALA A 228 -58.93 26.53 -25.37
CA ALA A 228 -59.70 26.28 -26.62
C ALA A 228 -60.78 25.21 -26.33
N SER A 229 -62.08 25.56 -26.28
CA SER A 229 -63.06 25.63 -27.38
C SER A 229 -63.59 24.27 -27.87
N GLY A 230 -64.89 24.01 -27.63
CA GLY A 230 -65.62 22.85 -28.16
C GLY A 230 -67.10 22.73 -27.74
N ASN A 231 -67.93 23.73 -28.09
CA ASN A 231 -69.35 23.62 -28.53
C ASN A 231 -70.39 22.75 -27.75
N LYS A 232 -71.38 23.39 -27.09
CA LYS A 232 -72.77 23.65 -27.56
C LYS A 232 -73.80 23.79 -26.42
N GLU A 233 -74.52 24.92 -26.51
CA GLU A 233 -75.83 25.32 -25.95
C GLU A 233 -76.66 24.31 -25.14
N SER A 234 -77.08 24.69 -23.92
CA SER A 234 -78.45 25.13 -23.62
C SER A 234 -78.68 25.38 -22.11
N SER A 235 -79.24 26.56 -21.79
CA SER A 235 -79.94 26.95 -20.56
C SER A 235 -79.52 26.31 -19.21
N ALA A 236 -78.59 26.95 -18.48
CA ALA A 236 -78.27 26.62 -17.08
C ALA A 236 -78.38 27.82 -16.13
N GLN A 237 -79.34 28.73 -16.35
CA GLN A 237 -79.37 30.00 -15.62
C GLN A 237 -80.23 30.01 -14.33
N ASN A 238 -80.75 28.86 -13.89
CA ASN A 238 -81.50 28.73 -12.63
C ASN A 238 -80.90 27.74 -11.61
N ASN A 239 -79.76 27.10 -11.91
CA ASN A 239 -79.18 26.07 -11.04
C ASN A 239 -77.96 26.55 -10.22
N ASP A 240 -77.33 27.68 -10.56
CA ASP A 240 -76.05 28.11 -9.97
C ASP A 240 -76.20 28.67 -8.53
N GLY A 241 -77.30 29.37 -8.24
CA GLY A 241 -77.62 29.85 -6.89
C GLY A 241 -77.98 28.72 -5.90
N HIS A 242 -78.69 27.70 -6.37
CA HIS A 242 -78.98 26.51 -5.57
C HIS A 242 -77.72 25.65 -5.35
N VAL A 243 -76.85 25.54 -6.35
CA VAL A 243 -75.58 24.81 -6.23
C VAL A 243 -74.64 25.48 -5.23
N THR A 244 -74.54 26.82 -5.22
CA THR A 244 -73.71 27.55 -4.25
C THR A 244 -74.25 27.46 -2.81
N GLU A 245 -75.57 27.55 -2.61
CA GLU A 245 -76.16 27.36 -1.27
C GLU A 245 -76.03 25.91 -0.77
N LEU A 246 -76.17 24.92 -1.66
CA LEU A 246 -75.91 23.52 -1.36
C LEU A 246 -74.42 23.25 -1.10
N GLN A 247 -73.51 23.91 -1.81
CA GLN A 247 -72.07 23.84 -1.58
C GLN A 247 -71.68 24.45 -0.23
N GLN A 248 -72.30 25.56 0.16
CA GLN A 248 -72.06 26.19 1.46
C GLN A 248 -72.61 25.33 2.61
N LYS A 249 -73.79 24.72 2.44
CA LYS A 249 -74.33 23.71 3.38
C LYS A 249 -73.46 22.45 3.43
N LEU A 250 -72.93 21.98 2.30
CA LEU A 250 -71.98 20.87 2.26
C LEU A 250 -70.67 21.22 2.96
N ALA A 251 -70.16 22.43 2.81
CA ALA A 251 -68.96 22.90 3.50
C ALA A 251 -69.18 23.01 5.02
N SER A 252 -70.32 23.52 5.46
CA SER A 252 -70.64 23.59 6.90
C SER A 252 -70.88 22.20 7.51
N LEU A 253 -71.55 21.29 6.79
CA LEU A 253 -71.70 19.90 7.20
C LEU A 253 -70.36 19.17 7.22
N ARG A 254 -69.44 19.50 6.30
CA ARG A 254 -68.09 18.94 6.28
C ARG A 254 -67.25 19.42 7.47
N ASP A 255 -67.36 20.69 7.84
CA ASP A 255 -66.73 21.26 9.03
C ASP A 255 -67.34 20.71 10.33
N GLN A 256 -68.66 20.49 10.37
CA GLN A 256 -69.30 19.79 11.48
C GLN A 256 -68.83 18.33 11.56
N SER A 257 -68.70 17.64 10.43
CA SER A 257 -68.19 16.27 10.37
C SER A 257 -66.73 16.18 10.81
N SER A 258 -65.86 17.13 10.44
CA SER A 258 -64.47 17.17 10.90
C SER A 258 -64.36 17.45 12.41
N LYS A 259 -65.16 18.39 12.94
CA LYS A 259 -65.25 18.66 14.38
C LYS A 259 -65.73 17.44 15.17
N LEU A 260 -66.75 16.74 14.67
CA LEU A 260 -67.21 15.49 15.25
C LEU A 260 -66.15 14.40 15.18
N ARG A 261 -65.38 14.29 14.08
CA ARG A 261 -64.26 13.34 13.98
C ARG A 261 -63.17 13.60 15.02
N ILE A 262 -62.77 14.86 15.22
CA ILE A 262 -61.78 15.22 16.26
C ILE A 262 -62.33 14.90 17.65
N LYS A 263 -63.60 15.24 17.92
CA LYS A 263 -64.26 14.90 19.20
C LYS A 263 -64.31 13.38 19.44
N ILE A 264 -64.59 12.60 18.41
CA ILE A 264 -64.60 11.13 18.47
C ILE A 264 -63.19 10.61 18.76
N GLU A 265 -62.16 11.18 18.14
CA GLU A 265 -60.77 10.79 18.38
C GLU A 265 -60.31 11.14 19.80
N ASP A 266 -60.65 12.35 20.29
CA ASP A 266 -60.38 12.75 21.68
C ASP A 266 -61.08 11.80 22.67
N LEU A 267 -62.35 11.45 22.42
CA LEU A 267 -63.10 10.51 23.27
C LEU A 267 -62.50 9.10 23.22
N ARG A 268 -62.06 8.61 22.06
CA ARG A 268 -61.34 7.33 21.94
C ARG A 268 -60.02 7.33 22.68
N SER A 269 -59.29 8.46 22.64
CA SER A 269 -58.05 8.60 23.40
C SER A 269 -58.31 8.54 24.91
N GLN A 270 -59.38 9.19 25.38
CA GLN A 270 -59.82 9.12 26.78
C GLN A 270 -60.30 7.73 27.17
N GLU A 271 -61.06 7.06 26.30
CA GLU A 271 -61.50 5.67 26.49
C GLU A 271 -60.31 4.73 26.63
N ASN A 272 -59.28 4.87 25.78
CA ASN A 272 -58.05 4.07 25.89
C ASN A 272 -57.28 4.33 27.18
N ILE A 273 -57.19 5.58 27.63
CA ILE A 273 -56.54 5.93 28.92
C ILE A 273 -57.33 5.30 30.07
N LEU A 274 -58.65 5.45 30.09
CA LEU A 274 -59.51 4.88 31.12
C LEU A 274 -59.49 3.34 31.11
N MET A 275 -59.42 2.70 29.94
CA MET A 275 -59.29 1.25 29.82
C MET A 275 -57.96 0.75 30.40
N LYS A 276 -56.86 1.48 30.18
CA LYS A 276 -55.56 1.17 30.78
C LYS A 276 -55.58 1.36 32.31
N ASP A 277 -56.14 2.47 32.78
CA ASP A 277 -56.26 2.72 34.22
C ASP A 277 -57.17 1.67 34.89
N LEU A 278 -58.22 1.20 34.20
CA LEU A 278 -59.11 0.16 34.67
C LEU A 278 -58.41 -1.21 34.76
N THR A 279 -57.59 -1.58 33.77
CA THR A 279 -56.82 -2.83 33.83
C THR A 279 -55.76 -2.78 34.93
N GLU A 280 -55.11 -1.64 35.13
CA GLU A 280 -54.16 -1.42 36.23
C GLU A 280 -54.83 -1.45 37.61
N LYS A 281 -55.97 -0.77 37.77
CA LYS A 281 -56.73 -0.84 39.04
C LYS A 281 -57.32 -2.21 39.30
N SER A 282 -57.71 -2.95 38.25
CA SER A 282 -58.17 -4.32 38.38
C SER A 282 -57.05 -5.25 38.84
N SER A 283 -55.82 -5.11 38.34
CA SER A 283 -54.69 -5.92 38.79
C SER A 283 -54.26 -5.56 40.21
N GLU A 284 -54.26 -4.27 40.57
CA GLU A 284 -54.01 -3.80 41.94
C GLU A 284 -55.07 -4.34 42.92
N SER A 285 -56.35 -4.34 42.53
CA SER A 285 -57.42 -4.92 43.35
C SER A 285 -57.28 -6.43 43.51
N GLN A 286 -56.89 -7.17 42.47
CA GLN A 286 -56.61 -8.60 42.56
C GLN A 286 -55.44 -8.89 43.51
N HIS A 287 -54.39 -8.06 43.46
CA HIS A 287 -53.25 -8.18 44.36
C HIS A 287 -53.65 -7.97 45.83
N LEU A 288 -54.38 -6.89 46.12
CA LEU A 288 -54.88 -6.58 47.46
C LEU A 288 -55.81 -7.68 48.00
N GLU A 289 -56.65 -8.27 47.15
CA GLU A 289 -57.53 -9.37 47.54
C GLU A 289 -56.73 -10.63 47.93
N VAL A 290 -55.69 -10.97 47.17
CA VAL A 290 -54.78 -12.07 47.50
C VAL A 290 -54.04 -11.80 48.81
N GLU A 291 -53.53 -10.58 49.02
CA GLU A 291 -52.86 -10.19 50.27
C GLU A 291 -53.81 -10.27 51.47
N HIS A 292 -55.05 -9.81 51.31
CA HIS A 292 -56.06 -9.85 52.35
C HIS A 292 -56.40 -11.29 52.74
N GLU A 293 -56.59 -12.20 51.77
CA GLU A 293 -56.85 -13.61 52.06
C GLU A 293 -55.62 -14.32 52.68
N LEU A 294 -54.40 -13.97 52.26
CA LEU A 294 -53.19 -14.46 52.91
C LEU A 294 -53.09 -14.00 54.37
N LEU A 295 -53.36 -12.72 54.63
CA LEU A 295 -53.32 -12.14 55.97
C LEU A 295 -54.41 -12.74 56.87
N LYS A 296 -55.62 -12.93 56.34
CA LYS A 296 -56.72 -13.60 57.05
C LYS A 296 -56.34 -15.01 57.49
N LYS A 297 -55.77 -15.82 56.59
CA LYS A 297 -55.25 -17.16 56.93
C LYS A 297 -54.12 -17.10 57.95
N ALA A 298 -53.21 -16.13 57.84
CA ALA A 298 -52.12 -15.95 58.81
C ALA A 298 -52.64 -15.60 60.22
N VAL A 299 -53.67 -14.76 60.30
CA VAL A 299 -54.35 -14.42 61.57
C VAL A 299 -55.10 -15.63 62.13
N GLU A 300 -55.81 -16.39 61.30
CA GLU A 300 -56.48 -17.63 61.71
C GLU A 300 -55.49 -18.66 62.30
N MET A 301 -54.31 -18.81 61.69
CA MET A 301 -53.24 -19.70 62.22
C MET A 301 -52.58 -19.17 63.50
N ALA A 302 -52.43 -17.86 63.64
CA ALA A 302 -51.77 -17.24 64.80
C ALA A 302 -52.66 -17.17 66.05
N LEU A 303 -53.98 -17.21 65.86
CA LEU A 303 -54.98 -17.16 66.93
C LEU A 303 -55.53 -18.55 67.31
N ASP A 304 -55.03 -19.64 66.71
CA ASP A 304 -55.45 -20.99 67.06
C ASP A 304 -54.60 -21.58 68.20
N ASP A 305 -55.20 -21.70 69.38
CA ASP A 305 -54.59 -22.34 70.55
C ASP A 305 -54.75 -23.88 70.56
N GLN A 306 -55.48 -24.46 69.59
CA GLN A 306 -55.90 -25.87 69.59
C GLN A 306 -54.90 -26.78 68.86
N HIS A 307 -54.20 -26.27 67.85
CA HIS A 307 -53.24 -27.04 67.08
C HIS A 307 -51.80 -26.52 67.27
N PRO A 308 -50.81 -27.41 67.50
CA PRO A 308 -49.40 -27.02 67.44
C PRO A 308 -49.02 -26.45 66.08
N VAL A 309 -48.04 -25.55 66.04
CA VAL A 309 -47.50 -24.94 64.82
C VAL A 309 -47.14 -25.99 63.74
N ASP A 310 -46.66 -27.17 64.16
CA ASP A 310 -46.30 -28.28 63.28
C ASP A 310 -47.48 -28.80 62.43
N PHE A 311 -48.72 -28.71 62.94
CA PHE A 311 -49.92 -29.13 62.20
C PHE A 311 -50.19 -28.24 60.98
N TYR A 312 -50.04 -26.92 61.14
CA TYR A 312 -50.22 -25.96 60.05
C TYR A 312 -49.11 -26.03 59.00
N ILE A 313 -47.88 -26.32 59.44
CA ILE A 313 -46.76 -26.59 58.52
C ILE A 313 -47.08 -27.83 57.66
N GLU A 314 -47.60 -28.90 58.27
CA GLU A 314 -47.97 -30.12 57.56
C GLU A 314 -49.13 -29.90 56.57
N ASP A 315 -50.16 -29.14 56.95
CA ASP A 315 -51.28 -28.82 56.05
C ASP A 315 -50.85 -27.94 54.87
N LEU A 316 -50.05 -26.90 55.13
CA LEU A 316 -49.48 -26.06 54.06
C LEU A 316 -48.57 -26.87 53.14
N ASN A 317 -47.76 -27.79 53.69
CA ASN A 317 -46.95 -28.70 52.89
C ASN A 317 -47.81 -29.61 52.02
N LYS A 318 -48.93 -30.14 52.53
CA LYS A 318 -49.88 -30.93 51.73
C LYS A 318 -50.51 -30.11 50.61
N GLN A 319 -50.90 -28.86 50.87
CA GLN A 319 -51.44 -27.96 49.85
C GLN A 319 -50.39 -27.61 48.79
N VAL A 320 -49.14 -27.36 49.20
CA VAL A 320 -48.01 -27.14 48.30
C VAL A 320 -47.75 -28.38 47.44
N GLU A 321 -47.79 -29.57 48.03
CA GLU A 321 -47.55 -30.82 47.32
C GLU A 321 -48.69 -31.15 46.33
N ALA A 322 -49.94 -30.92 46.70
CA ALA A 322 -51.07 -31.05 45.78
C ALA A 322 -50.98 -30.08 44.59
N ARG A 323 -50.56 -28.82 44.83
CA ARG A 323 -50.31 -27.85 43.75
C ARG A 323 -49.13 -28.24 42.88
N ARG A 324 -48.05 -28.78 43.46
CA ARG A 324 -46.91 -29.32 42.70
C ARG A 324 -47.33 -30.48 41.81
N GLN A 325 -48.14 -31.40 42.32
CA GLN A 325 -48.68 -32.51 41.52
C GLN A 325 -49.53 -32.00 40.35
N ASN A 326 -50.42 -31.04 40.58
CA ASN A 326 -51.20 -30.42 39.50
C ASN A 326 -50.31 -29.73 38.45
N LEU A 327 -49.23 -29.06 38.86
CA LEU A 327 -48.27 -28.46 37.92
C LEU A 327 -47.56 -29.52 37.07
N VAL A 328 -47.14 -30.62 37.69
CA VAL A 328 -46.51 -31.75 36.97
C VAL A 328 -47.49 -32.40 35.99
N GLU A 329 -48.75 -32.58 36.39
CA GLU A 329 -49.79 -33.11 35.49
C GLU A 329 -50.07 -32.16 34.32
N LEU A 330 -50.10 -30.85 34.57
CA LEU A 330 -50.30 -29.83 33.53
C LEU A 330 -49.10 -29.74 32.58
N GLU A 331 -47.87 -29.84 33.10
CA GLU A 331 -46.64 -29.93 32.32
C GLU A 331 -46.65 -31.19 31.44
N ALA A 332 -47.05 -32.35 31.99
CA ALA A 332 -47.19 -33.58 31.20
C ALA A 332 -48.25 -33.45 30.10
N GLN A 333 -49.36 -32.76 30.36
CA GLN A 333 -50.39 -32.48 29.36
C GLN A 333 -49.88 -31.52 28.28
N TRP A 334 -49.15 -30.47 28.67
CA TRP A 334 -48.53 -29.53 27.73
C TRP A 334 -47.52 -30.24 26.83
N ASP A 335 -46.61 -31.02 27.41
CA ASP A 335 -45.63 -31.83 26.70
C ASP A 335 -46.28 -32.79 25.70
N ALA A 336 -47.40 -33.41 26.08
CA ALA A 336 -48.14 -34.32 25.20
C ALA A 336 -48.73 -33.55 24.00
N VAL A 337 -49.30 -32.37 24.24
CA VAL A 337 -49.84 -31.51 23.18
C VAL A 337 -48.71 -31.01 22.28
N GLU A 338 -47.62 -30.51 22.85
CA GLU A 338 -46.44 -30.01 22.13
C GLU A 338 -45.83 -31.11 21.23
N LYS A 339 -45.61 -32.30 21.78
CA LYS A 339 -45.13 -33.46 21.00
C LYS A 339 -46.09 -33.81 19.86
N SER A 340 -47.40 -33.80 20.11
CA SER A 340 -48.40 -34.08 19.07
C SER A 340 -48.39 -33.02 17.96
N LEU A 341 -48.14 -31.75 18.31
CA LEU A 341 -48.07 -30.65 17.36
C LEU A 341 -46.77 -30.69 16.55
N LEU A 342 -45.64 -30.97 17.19
CA LEU A 342 -44.36 -31.17 16.52
C LEU A 342 -44.41 -32.36 15.55
N GLU A 343 -45.06 -33.45 15.94
CA GLU A 343 -45.24 -34.62 15.06
C GLU A 343 -46.15 -34.30 13.88
N LYS A 344 -47.26 -33.58 14.11
CA LYS A 344 -48.11 -33.09 13.00
C LYS A 344 -47.35 -32.15 12.07
N LYS A 345 -46.54 -31.24 12.61
CA LYS A 345 -45.67 -30.36 11.83
C LYS A 345 -44.68 -31.17 10.99
N ARG A 346 -44.00 -32.14 11.58
CA ARG A 346 -43.06 -33.05 10.90
C ARG A 346 -43.75 -33.79 9.75
N ILE A 347 -44.91 -34.39 9.99
CA ILE A 347 -45.67 -35.13 8.96
C ILE A 347 -46.10 -34.18 7.84
N LEU A 348 -46.56 -32.98 8.17
CA LEU A 348 -46.93 -31.97 7.17
C LEU A 348 -45.73 -31.55 6.32
N GLU A 349 -44.58 -31.26 6.95
CA GLU A 349 -43.32 -30.94 6.27
C GLU A 349 -42.87 -32.09 5.36
N GLU A 350 -42.86 -33.32 5.86
CA GLU A 350 -42.51 -34.52 5.06
C GLU A 350 -43.47 -34.72 3.89
N SER A 351 -44.77 -34.54 4.08
CA SER A 351 -45.75 -34.63 3.00
C SER A 351 -45.58 -33.52 1.96
N PHE A 352 -45.23 -32.31 2.40
CA PHE A 352 -44.98 -31.17 1.54
C PHE A 352 -43.72 -31.37 0.68
N TYR A 353 -42.64 -31.89 1.28
CA TYR A 353 -41.42 -32.23 0.56
C TYR A 353 -41.60 -33.44 -0.36
N ALA A 354 -42.40 -34.43 0.04
CA ALA A 354 -42.75 -35.57 -0.82
C ALA A 354 -43.55 -35.14 -2.06
N GLN A 355 -44.41 -34.13 -1.93
CA GLN A 355 -45.13 -33.53 -3.07
C GLN A 355 -44.21 -32.66 -3.95
N ASN A 356 -43.12 -32.11 -3.39
CA ASN A 356 -42.25 -31.16 -4.08
C ASN A 356 -40.74 -31.49 -3.91
N PRO A 357 -40.25 -32.62 -4.46
CA PRO A 357 -38.83 -33.00 -4.34
C PRO A 357 -37.89 -31.97 -4.97
N GLU A 358 -38.33 -31.27 -6.02
CA GLU A 358 -37.55 -30.25 -6.72
C GLU A 358 -37.28 -29.00 -5.85
N LEU A 359 -38.19 -28.67 -4.93
CA LEU A 359 -38.01 -27.59 -3.94
C LEU A 359 -36.96 -27.97 -2.88
N LEU A 360 -36.93 -29.24 -2.46
CA LEU A 360 -35.95 -29.74 -1.51
C LEU A 360 -34.53 -29.71 -2.11
N GLU A 361 -34.38 -30.13 -3.37
CA GLU A 361 -33.10 -30.07 -4.09
C GLU A 361 -32.61 -28.61 -4.23
N LYS A 362 -33.52 -27.67 -4.54
CA LYS A 362 -33.20 -26.24 -4.58
C LYS A 362 -32.77 -25.71 -3.21
N LEU A 363 -33.43 -26.14 -2.13
CA LEU A 363 -33.10 -25.75 -0.76
C LEU A 363 -31.75 -26.31 -0.30
N GLN A 364 -31.40 -27.54 -0.70
CA GLN A 364 -30.08 -28.11 -0.46
C GLN A 364 -29.00 -27.34 -1.23
N LYS A 365 -29.21 -27.06 -2.51
CA LYS A 365 -28.31 -26.23 -3.32
C LYS A 365 -28.13 -24.82 -2.74
N MET A 366 -29.20 -24.22 -2.24
CA MET A 366 -29.14 -22.91 -1.58
C MET A 366 -28.25 -22.97 -0.33
N LYS A 367 -28.38 -24.00 0.51
CA LYS A 367 -27.50 -24.19 1.67
C LYS A 367 -26.04 -24.44 1.28
N GLU A 368 -25.80 -25.21 0.22
CA GLU A 368 -24.45 -25.41 -0.33
C GLU A 368 -23.85 -24.08 -0.80
N PHE A 369 -24.61 -23.25 -1.52
CA PHE A 369 -24.17 -21.93 -1.94
C PHE A 369 -23.96 -20.97 -0.76
N GLU A 370 -24.79 -21.04 0.29
CA GLU A 370 -24.60 -20.25 1.51
C GLU A 370 -23.28 -20.61 2.19
N LEU A 371 -22.98 -21.90 2.33
CA LEU A 371 -21.71 -22.38 2.89
C LEU A 371 -20.51 -21.99 2.03
N GLU A 372 -20.63 -22.12 0.70
CA GLU A 372 -19.58 -21.70 -0.24
C GLU A 372 -19.35 -20.18 -0.19
N THR A 373 -20.43 -19.40 -0.11
CA THR A 373 -20.37 -17.94 0.00
C THR A 373 -19.69 -17.52 1.29
N GLU A 374 -19.99 -18.18 2.41
CA GLU A 374 -19.34 -17.91 3.69
C GLU A 374 -17.85 -18.31 3.66
N ALA A 375 -17.52 -19.44 3.04
CA ALA A 375 -16.13 -19.85 2.84
C ALA A 375 -15.35 -18.83 1.99
N ILE A 376 -15.92 -18.37 0.87
CA ILE A 376 -15.32 -17.33 0.01
C ILE A 376 -15.18 -16.01 0.76
N ARG A 377 -16.19 -15.60 1.54
CA ARG A 377 -16.14 -14.38 2.36
C ARG A 377 -14.99 -14.44 3.37
N SER A 378 -14.82 -15.59 4.04
CA SER A 378 -13.71 -15.79 4.98
C SER A 378 -12.34 -15.75 4.31
N GLU A 379 -12.21 -16.25 3.08
CA GLU A 379 -10.97 -16.19 2.30
C GLU A 379 -10.66 -14.76 1.84
N ILE A 380 -11.68 -14.02 1.37
CA ILE A 380 -11.53 -12.60 0.99
C ILE A 380 -11.02 -11.80 2.19
N GLN A 381 -11.61 -11.97 3.37
CA GLN A 381 -11.18 -11.28 4.58
C GLN A 381 -9.71 -11.58 4.90
N LYS A 382 -9.29 -12.85 4.84
CA LYS A 382 -7.89 -13.23 5.04
C LYS A 382 -6.96 -12.55 4.03
N ARG A 383 -7.34 -12.52 2.75
CA ARG A 383 -6.53 -11.86 1.70
C ARG A 383 -6.47 -10.34 1.87
N GLU A 384 -7.53 -9.71 2.36
CA GLU A 384 -7.54 -8.28 2.66
C GLU A 384 -6.66 -7.95 3.88
N GLU A 385 -6.66 -8.80 4.90
CA GLU A 385 -5.75 -8.70 6.06
C GLU A 385 -4.29 -8.88 5.62
N GLU A 386 -3.99 -9.87 4.79
CA GLU A 386 -2.66 -10.09 4.21
C GLU A 386 -2.21 -8.89 3.35
N HIS A 387 -3.09 -8.39 2.48
CA HIS A 387 -2.80 -7.23 1.66
C HIS A 387 -2.53 -5.98 2.52
N SER A 388 -3.32 -5.78 3.58
CA SER A 388 -3.12 -4.69 4.53
C SER A 388 -1.78 -4.81 5.24
N ARG A 389 -1.42 -6.02 5.70
CA ARG A 389 -0.11 -6.31 6.31
C ARG A 389 1.05 -6.03 5.35
N LEU A 390 0.98 -6.53 4.11
CA LEU A 390 2.01 -6.31 3.09
C LEU A 390 2.12 -4.83 2.69
N SER A 391 1.00 -4.11 2.64
CA SER A 391 0.98 -2.68 2.35
C SER A 391 1.67 -1.86 3.45
N VAL A 392 1.45 -2.23 4.72
CA VAL A 392 2.17 -1.64 5.86
C VAL A 392 3.66 -1.96 5.78
N GLU A 393 4.03 -3.21 5.48
CA GLU A 393 5.42 -3.61 5.32
C GLU A 393 6.12 -2.85 4.19
N LEU A 394 5.46 -2.69 3.04
CA LEU A 394 5.96 -1.89 1.92
C LEU A 394 6.18 -0.42 2.29
N LYS A 395 5.29 0.18 3.09
CA LYS A 395 5.45 1.56 3.60
C LYS A 395 6.61 1.67 4.59
N ASN A 396 6.84 0.64 5.39
CA ASN A 396 7.90 0.59 6.39
C ASN A 396 9.28 0.26 5.81
N GLN A 397 9.35 -0.27 4.57
CA GLN A 397 10.63 -0.49 3.93
C GLN A 397 11.39 0.83 3.73
N PRO A 398 12.73 0.82 3.89
CA PRO A 398 13.54 1.97 3.55
C PRO A 398 13.22 2.41 2.13
N LYS A 399 13.13 3.72 1.87
CA LYS A 399 12.89 4.24 0.51
C LYS A 399 14.06 3.89 -0.39
N VAL A 400 14.00 2.70 -0.97
CA VAL A 400 14.97 2.22 -1.95
C VAL A 400 14.83 3.10 -3.20
N ALA A 401 15.96 3.42 -3.84
CA ALA A 401 15.94 4.19 -5.08
C ALA A 401 14.98 3.57 -6.10
N SER A 402 14.33 4.41 -6.91
CA SER A 402 13.35 3.91 -7.88
C SER A 402 13.98 2.87 -8.79
N ARG A 403 13.18 1.88 -9.25
CA ARG A 403 13.61 0.90 -10.26
C ARG A 403 14.31 1.56 -11.45
N LYS A 404 13.83 2.75 -11.86
CA LYS A 404 14.42 3.55 -12.93
C LYS A 404 15.87 3.97 -12.62
N SER A 405 16.15 4.38 -11.38
CA SER A 405 17.50 4.73 -10.93
C SER A 405 18.44 3.52 -10.96
N TYR A 406 18.00 2.34 -10.49
CA TYR A 406 18.79 1.11 -10.63
C TYR A 406 19.06 0.74 -12.07
N ILE A 407 18.05 0.80 -12.93
CA ILE A 407 18.22 0.52 -14.36
C ILE A 407 19.23 1.48 -14.98
N GLN A 408 19.12 2.78 -14.68
CA GLN A 408 20.07 3.78 -15.18
C GLN A 408 21.49 3.54 -14.68
N ARG A 409 21.65 3.16 -13.40
CA ARG A 409 22.96 2.82 -12.83
C ARG A 409 23.54 1.56 -13.47
N ILE A 410 22.73 0.53 -13.69
CA ILE A 410 23.16 -0.71 -14.35
C ILE A 410 23.55 -0.45 -15.81
N THR A 411 22.79 0.37 -16.54
CA THR A 411 23.12 0.71 -17.93
C THR A 411 24.39 1.57 -18.00
N GLU A 412 24.61 2.47 -17.05
CA GLU A 412 25.85 3.24 -16.93
C GLU A 412 27.06 2.34 -16.64
N ILE A 413 26.94 1.44 -15.65
CA ILE A 413 27.99 0.45 -15.34
C ILE A 413 28.29 -0.40 -16.58
N THR A 414 27.26 -0.85 -17.29
CA THR A 414 27.42 -1.65 -18.51
C THR A 414 28.13 -0.86 -19.61
N ARG A 415 27.81 0.44 -19.76
CA ARG A 415 28.49 1.32 -20.72
C ARG A 415 29.96 1.53 -20.35
N ASN A 416 30.25 1.71 -19.07
CA ASN A 416 31.61 1.88 -18.57
C ASN A 416 32.43 0.59 -18.73
N SER A 417 31.86 -0.58 -18.46
CA SER A 417 32.51 -1.88 -18.71
C SER A 417 32.93 -2.00 -20.17
N ARG A 418 32.05 -1.67 -21.12
CA ARG A 418 32.39 -1.73 -22.56
C ARG A 418 33.50 -0.76 -22.95
N LYS A 419 33.54 0.44 -22.35
CA LYS A 419 34.64 1.39 -22.55
C LYS A 419 35.95 0.84 -22.01
N GLN A 420 35.93 0.25 -20.82
CA GLN A 420 37.09 -0.39 -20.21
C GLN A 420 37.60 -1.55 -21.07
N ASP A 421 36.72 -2.38 -21.63
CA ASP A 421 37.13 -3.48 -22.52
C ASP A 421 37.86 -2.96 -23.77
N ALA A 422 37.33 -1.90 -24.41
CA ALA A 422 37.98 -1.27 -25.55
C ALA A 422 39.34 -0.62 -25.18
N ASP A 423 39.42 0.00 -24.01
CA ASP A 423 40.66 0.58 -23.49
C ASP A 423 41.70 -0.51 -23.16
N ILE A 424 41.28 -1.64 -22.59
CA ILE A 424 42.14 -2.80 -22.33
C ILE A 424 42.68 -3.35 -23.65
N GLU A 425 41.83 -3.54 -24.67
CA GLU A 425 42.28 -4.00 -25.98
C GLU A 425 43.33 -3.06 -26.61
N ARG A 426 43.12 -1.75 -26.48
CA ARG A 426 44.09 -0.73 -26.92
C ARG A 426 45.41 -0.85 -26.16
N ILE A 427 45.38 -0.89 -24.82
CA ILE A 427 46.59 -1.02 -23.99
C ILE A 427 47.34 -2.32 -24.32
N LEU A 428 46.63 -3.42 -24.57
CA LEU A 428 47.23 -4.68 -24.96
C LEU A 428 47.94 -4.58 -26.31
N LYS A 429 47.35 -3.87 -27.28
CA LYS A 429 47.97 -3.63 -28.59
C LYS A 429 49.24 -2.77 -28.44
N GLU A 430 49.16 -1.65 -27.72
CA GLU A 430 50.30 -0.76 -27.45
C GLU A 430 51.42 -1.51 -26.70
N THR A 431 51.07 -2.35 -25.72
CA THR A 431 52.04 -3.18 -24.99
C THR A 431 52.75 -4.18 -25.90
N ARG A 432 52.04 -4.80 -26.85
CA ARG A 432 52.65 -5.70 -27.85
C ARG A 432 53.58 -4.92 -28.78
N GLU A 433 53.17 -3.74 -29.24
CA GLU A 433 54.00 -2.88 -30.10
C GLU A 433 55.28 -2.48 -29.37
N LEU A 434 55.19 -2.02 -28.12
CA LEU A 434 56.34 -1.71 -27.27
C LEU A 434 57.26 -2.91 -27.04
N GLN A 435 56.69 -4.12 -26.84
CA GLN A 435 57.50 -5.33 -26.70
C GLN A 435 58.27 -5.65 -27.99
N MET A 436 57.64 -5.48 -29.15
CA MET A 436 58.29 -5.68 -30.45
C MET A 436 59.39 -4.64 -30.70
N GLU A 437 59.15 -3.38 -30.34
CA GLU A 437 60.16 -2.31 -30.42
C GLU A 437 61.33 -2.59 -29.48
N SER A 438 61.06 -2.98 -28.22
CA SER A 438 62.07 -3.37 -27.24
C SER A 438 62.94 -4.51 -27.76
N ASN A 439 62.33 -5.56 -28.32
CA ASN A 439 63.06 -6.68 -28.91
C ASN A 439 63.91 -6.23 -30.12
N SER A 440 63.35 -5.38 -30.99
CA SER A 440 64.07 -4.83 -32.14
C SER A 440 65.29 -3.98 -31.75
N ILE A 441 65.14 -3.15 -30.71
CA ILE A 441 66.24 -2.35 -30.16
C ILE A 441 67.29 -3.25 -29.52
N GLN A 442 66.88 -4.26 -28.73
CA GLN A 442 67.80 -5.22 -28.11
C GLN A 442 68.59 -6.01 -29.17
N ASP A 443 67.93 -6.48 -30.23
CA ASP A 443 68.58 -7.15 -31.36
C ASP A 443 69.59 -6.23 -32.07
N ARG A 444 69.21 -4.98 -32.31
CA ARG A 444 70.12 -3.97 -32.88
C ARG A 444 71.31 -3.73 -31.97
N LEU A 445 71.09 -3.62 -30.67
CA LEU A 445 72.14 -3.44 -29.67
C LEU A 445 73.12 -4.62 -29.69
N HIS A 446 72.63 -5.87 -29.67
CA HIS A 446 73.49 -7.05 -29.74
C HIS A 446 74.34 -7.07 -31.03
N ARG A 447 73.75 -6.73 -32.19
CA ARG A 447 74.47 -6.67 -33.47
C ARG A 447 75.56 -5.59 -33.45
N THR A 448 75.23 -4.38 -33.00
CA THR A 448 76.19 -3.27 -32.92
C THR A 448 77.30 -3.58 -31.92
N TYR A 449 76.95 -4.11 -30.75
CA TYR A 449 77.94 -4.52 -29.73
C TYR A 449 78.89 -5.57 -30.26
N ALA A 450 78.40 -6.63 -30.93
CA ALA A 450 79.26 -7.67 -31.49
C ALA A 450 80.25 -7.13 -32.53
N VAL A 451 79.83 -6.18 -33.36
CA VAL A 451 80.74 -5.50 -34.32
C VAL A 451 81.78 -4.67 -33.57
N VAL A 452 81.37 -3.86 -32.59
CA VAL A 452 82.28 -3.02 -31.81
C VAL A 452 83.28 -3.88 -31.04
N ASP A 453 82.84 -4.91 -30.33
CA ASP A 453 83.69 -5.82 -29.57
C ASP A 453 84.73 -6.50 -30.47
N GLU A 454 84.34 -7.01 -31.65
CA GLU A 454 85.29 -7.59 -32.60
C GLU A 454 86.31 -6.57 -33.12
N THR A 455 85.90 -5.31 -33.38
CA THR A 455 86.85 -4.26 -33.78
C THR A 455 87.84 -3.90 -32.68
N VAL A 456 87.37 -3.77 -31.44
CA VAL A 456 88.21 -3.46 -30.27
C VAL A 456 89.14 -4.62 -29.98
N PHE A 457 88.66 -5.86 -30.05
CA PHE A 457 89.46 -7.07 -29.87
C PHE A 457 90.60 -7.17 -30.89
N ARG A 458 90.33 -6.86 -32.16
CA ARG A 458 91.37 -6.82 -33.21
C ARG A 458 92.45 -5.76 -32.93
N ASP A 459 92.07 -4.58 -32.44
CA ASP A 459 93.05 -3.54 -32.12
C ASP A 459 93.84 -3.84 -30.84
N ALA A 460 93.19 -4.44 -29.85
CA ALA A 460 93.81 -4.87 -28.60
C ALA A 460 94.91 -5.93 -28.80
N LYS A 461 94.85 -6.73 -29.86
CA LYS A 461 95.90 -7.70 -30.22
C LYS A 461 97.24 -7.06 -30.62
N LYS A 462 97.24 -5.79 -31.02
CA LYS A 462 98.44 -5.11 -31.55
C LYS A 462 99.42 -4.64 -30.47
N ASP A 463 98.97 -4.52 -29.22
CA ASP A 463 99.72 -3.88 -28.13
C ASP A 463 99.38 -4.52 -26.77
N PRO A 464 100.39 -4.91 -25.96
CA PRO A 464 100.15 -5.51 -24.64
C PRO A 464 99.34 -4.63 -23.68
N VAL A 465 99.48 -3.31 -23.72
CA VAL A 465 98.73 -2.40 -22.82
C VAL A 465 97.24 -2.39 -23.20
N ARG A 466 96.94 -2.38 -24.51
CA ARG A 466 95.55 -2.44 -25.02
C ARG A 466 94.91 -3.78 -24.74
N ARG A 467 95.67 -4.87 -24.77
CA ARG A 467 95.19 -6.20 -24.37
C ARG A 467 94.76 -6.22 -22.90
N GLN A 468 95.53 -5.60 -22.01
CA GLN A 468 95.18 -5.49 -20.60
C GLN A 468 93.92 -4.62 -20.41
N ALA A 469 93.81 -3.50 -21.13
CA ALA A 469 92.61 -2.66 -21.12
C ALA A 469 91.35 -3.41 -21.62
N TYR A 470 91.48 -4.23 -22.68
CA TYR A 470 90.40 -5.08 -23.17
C TYR A 470 89.96 -6.10 -22.12
N MET A 471 90.89 -6.77 -21.42
CA MET A 471 90.55 -7.70 -20.34
C MET A 471 89.78 -7.02 -19.20
N LEU A 472 90.17 -5.79 -18.83
CA LEU A 472 89.40 -5.01 -17.85
C LEU A 472 88.01 -4.67 -18.37
N LEU A 473 87.87 -4.28 -19.64
CA LEU A 473 86.58 -3.99 -20.26
C LEU A 473 85.66 -5.22 -20.28
N THR A 474 86.17 -6.40 -20.65
CA THR A 474 85.40 -7.65 -20.61
C THR A 474 84.95 -7.98 -19.19
N SER A 475 85.84 -7.83 -18.19
CA SER A 475 85.50 -8.05 -16.78
C SER A 475 84.42 -7.07 -16.30
N ILE A 476 84.47 -5.80 -16.75
CA ILE A 476 83.43 -4.81 -16.46
C ILE A 476 82.10 -5.25 -17.08
N HIS A 477 82.06 -5.70 -18.34
CA HIS A 477 80.85 -6.19 -18.98
C HIS A 477 80.25 -7.41 -18.25
N GLU A 478 81.07 -8.40 -17.86
CA GLU A 478 80.62 -9.54 -17.06
C GLU A 478 80.00 -9.11 -15.72
N SER A 479 80.60 -8.10 -15.06
CA SER A 479 80.07 -7.56 -13.81
C SER A 479 78.71 -6.86 -14.01
N PHE A 480 78.54 -6.11 -15.10
CA PHE A 480 77.27 -5.47 -15.43
C PHE A 480 76.19 -6.48 -15.84
N ASP A 481 76.56 -7.55 -16.55
CA ASP A 481 75.64 -8.64 -16.86
C ASP A 481 75.13 -9.33 -15.58
N LEU A 482 76.03 -9.57 -14.62
CA LEU A 482 75.64 -10.11 -13.32
C LEU A 482 74.71 -9.17 -12.56
N VAL A 483 75.00 -7.86 -12.53
CA VAL A 483 74.14 -6.84 -11.90
C VAL A 483 72.76 -6.81 -12.57
N SER A 484 72.70 -6.79 -13.89
CA SER A 484 71.46 -6.82 -14.67
C SER A 484 70.61 -8.05 -14.35
N GLN A 485 71.22 -9.25 -14.33
CA GLN A 485 70.52 -10.48 -13.97
C GLN A 485 69.97 -10.44 -12.54
N LYS A 486 70.74 -9.90 -11.57
CA LYS A 486 70.29 -9.79 -10.17
C LYS A 486 69.16 -8.77 -9.99
N ILE A 487 69.18 -7.67 -10.72
CA ILE A 487 68.08 -6.69 -10.74
C ILE A 487 66.81 -7.36 -11.27
N LEU A 488 66.88 -8.04 -12.42
CA LEU A 488 65.72 -8.73 -13.00
C LEU A 488 65.16 -9.86 -12.11
N ALA A 489 66.03 -10.61 -11.43
CA ALA A 489 65.61 -11.65 -10.49
C ALA A 489 64.94 -11.05 -9.25
N THR A 490 65.47 -9.93 -8.74
CA THR A 490 64.91 -9.20 -7.60
C THR A 490 63.55 -8.59 -7.93
N ASP A 491 63.40 -8.03 -9.14
CA ASP A 491 62.11 -7.50 -9.61
C ASP A 491 61.05 -8.60 -9.76
N ARG A 492 61.42 -9.79 -10.27
CA ARG A 492 60.53 -10.96 -10.31
C ARG A 492 60.09 -11.38 -8.92
N ALA A 493 61.03 -11.59 -8.01
CA ALA A 493 60.74 -11.97 -6.63
C ALA A 493 59.86 -10.92 -5.93
N ARG A 494 60.08 -9.62 -6.20
CA ARG A 494 59.25 -8.54 -5.65
C ARG A 494 57.83 -8.60 -6.17
N ARG A 495 57.62 -8.78 -7.48
CA ARG A 495 56.27 -8.89 -8.07
C ARG A 495 55.53 -10.11 -7.49
N GLU A 496 56.19 -11.25 -7.42
CA GLU A 496 55.62 -12.46 -6.81
C GLU A 496 55.27 -12.24 -5.33
N ALA A 497 56.14 -11.59 -4.55
CA ALA A 497 55.86 -11.24 -3.16
C ALA A 497 54.61 -10.35 -3.03
N THR A 498 54.52 -9.29 -3.83
CA THR A 498 53.34 -8.40 -3.81
C THR A 498 52.06 -9.12 -4.25
N GLU A 499 52.14 -10.07 -5.18
CA GLU A 499 51.00 -10.88 -5.60
C GLU A 499 50.54 -11.82 -4.48
N GLN A 500 51.48 -12.46 -3.77
CA GLN A 500 51.16 -13.31 -2.61
C GLN A 500 50.58 -12.48 -1.45
N GLU A 501 51.13 -11.31 -1.18
CA GLU A 501 50.58 -10.36 -0.19
C GLU A 501 49.15 -9.93 -0.56
N ALA A 502 48.89 -9.63 -1.83
CA ALA A 502 47.54 -9.31 -2.30
C ALA A 502 46.58 -10.50 -2.15
N LYS A 503 47.03 -11.73 -2.42
CA LYS A 503 46.26 -12.95 -2.17
C LYS A 503 45.97 -13.15 -0.69
N LEU A 504 46.95 -12.94 0.18
CA LEU A 504 46.80 -13.03 1.63
C LEU A 504 45.84 -11.96 2.18
N ALA A 505 45.94 -10.72 1.69
CA ALA A 505 45.00 -9.66 2.07
C ALA A 505 43.57 -10.01 1.63
N LYS A 506 43.41 -10.56 0.42
CA LYS A 506 42.10 -11.02 -0.08
C LYS A 506 41.54 -12.17 0.77
N THR A 507 42.34 -13.17 1.12
CA THR A 507 41.90 -14.27 1.99
C THR A 507 41.62 -13.82 3.42
N ALA A 508 42.40 -12.86 3.95
CA ALA A 508 42.15 -12.29 5.27
C ALA A 508 40.86 -11.43 5.32
N SER A 509 40.56 -10.70 4.23
CA SER A 509 39.32 -9.92 4.12
C SER A 509 38.08 -10.79 3.95
N HIS A 510 38.25 -12.01 3.43
CA HIS A 510 37.20 -13.00 3.39
C HIS A 510 37.19 -13.70 4.75
N SER A 511 36.36 -13.22 5.69
CA SER A 511 36.05 -13.94 6.92
C SER A 511 35.24 -15.20 6.58
N LEU A 512 35.89 -16.16 5.92
CA LEU A 512 35.40 -17.52 5.89
C LEU A 512 35.21 -17.90 7.35
N ASN A 513 33.97 -18.19 7.75
CA ASN A 513 33.71 -18.78 9.05
C ASN A 513 34.38 -20.15 9.02
N ILE A 514 35.66 -20.20 9.37
CA ILE A 514 36.48 -21.42 9.38
C ILE A 514 35.75 -22.48 10.18
N ASP A 515 35.07 -22.08 11.26
CA ASP A 515 34.23 -22.94 12.08
C ASP A 515 33.07 -23.59 11.31
N LYS A 516 32.38 -22.84 10.41
CA LYS A 516 31.30 -23.40 9.57
C LYS A 516 31.84 -24.34 8.50
N LEU A 517 32.91 -23.93 7.80
CA LEU A 517 33.54 -24.79 6.79
C LEU A 517 34.11 -26.06 7.42
N GLN A 518 34.66 -25.97 8.62
CA GLN A 518 35.17 -27.11 9.36
C GLN A 518 34.04 -28.03 9.84
N ALA A 519 32.92 -27.46 10.31
CA ALA A 519 31.71 -28.23 10.62
C ALA A 519 31.15 -28.96 9.38
N ASP A 520 31.08 -28.29 8.23
CA ASP A 520 30.62 -28.89 6.97
C ASP A 520 31.58 -29.99 6.49
N LEU A 521 32.90 -29.80 6.62
CA LEU A 521 33.90 -30.81 6.28
C LEU A 521 33.79 -32.05 7.20
N GLU A 522 33.56 -31.83 8.49
CA GLU A 522 33.32 -32.92 9.45
C GLU A 522 32.01 -33.66 9.15
N ALA A 523 30.96 -32.94 8.74
CA ALA A 523 29.70 -33.56 8.32
C ALA A 523 29.89 -34.44 7.08
N ILE A 524 30.59 -33.95 6.06
CA ILE A 524 30.91 -34.72 4.84
C ILE A 524 31.79 -35.94 5.16
N ARG A 525 32.77 -35.80 6.07
CA ARG A 525 33.59 -36.93 6.52
C ARG A 525 32.76 -38.00 7.21
N LYS A 526 31.87 -37.61 8.14
CA LYS A 526 30.96 -38.55 8.81
C LYS A 526 30.01 -39.24 7.84
N GLU A 527 29.50 -38.52 6.85
CA GLU A 527 28.66 -39.10 5.80
C GLU A 527 29.43 -40.09 4.93
N ASN A 528 30.66 -39.76 4.53
CA ASN A 528 31.52 -40.67 3.77
C ASN A 528 31.89 -41.92 4.57
N GLU A 529 32.24 -41.79 5.86
CA GLU A 529 32.48 -42.93 6.75
C GLU A 529 31.24 -43.81 6.89
N PHE A 530 30.05 -43.21 6.99
CA PHE A 530 28.79 -43.94 7.04
C PHE A 530 28.53 -44.70 5.72
N LEU A 531 28.78 -44.07 4.57
CA LEU A 531 28.65 -44.69 3.26
C LEU A 531 29.65 -45.82 3.05
N GLU A 532 30.90 -45.66 3.48
CA GLU A 532 31.91 -46.73 3.44
C GLU A 532 31.52 -47.91 4.33
N GLN A 533 31.04 -47.67 5.55
CA GLN A 533 30.52 -48.73 6.42
C GLN A 533 29.30 -49.43 5.84
N GLN A 534 28.42 -48.70 5.16
CA GLN A 534 27.27 -49.28 4.48
C GLN A 534 27.70 -50.13 3.27
N GLN A 535 28.74 -49.73 2.54
CA GLN A 535 29.31 -50.52 1.45
C GLN A 535 29.99 -51.79 1.97
N LEU A 536 30.73 -51.72 3.08
CA LEU A 536 31.33 -52.89 3.74
C LEU A 536 30.28 -53.88 4.27
N ARG A 537 29.13 -53.41 4.76
CA ARG A 537 28.01 -54.29 5.18
C ARG A 537 27.22 -54.90 4.02
N ARG A 538 27.40 -54.41 2.80
CA ARG A 538 26.71 -54.90 1.59
C ARG A 538 27.57 -55.83 0.73
N GLN A 539 28.83 -56.09 1.11
CA GLN A 539 29.61 -57.15 0.48
C GLN A 539 29.26 -58.51 1.12
N PRO A 540 28.86 -59.52 0.33
CA PRO A 540 28.41 -60.83 0.82
C PRO A 540 29.49 -61.69 1.45
#